data_AF-A0A2D7HDM9-F1
#
_entry.id   AF-A0A2D7HDM9-F1
#
_cell.length_a   1.000
_cell.length_b   1.000
_cell.length_c   1.000
_cell.angle_alpha   90.00
_cell.angle_beta   90.00
_cell.angle_gamma   90.00
#
_symmetry.space_group_name_H-M   'P 1'
#
loop_
_entity.id
_entity.type
_entity.pdbx_description
1 polymer ?
#
loop_
_entity_poly.entity_id
_entity_poly.type
_entity_poly.pdbx_seq_one_letter_code
_entity_poly.pdbx_strand_id
1 'polypeptide(L)'
;MTFSESIESRFDKQTFPNGYELVDGVAMNAENGDHFQIPPEVIKKYITAGQFVELRLDSPRFSVHEDSPEKCYCESCEGEASKPILRHENPASLVDIPPQNVPSRGWGEDFWVRITDRDGQYFVGAVDNPLYEARLHGIKQADEVLFHADHMLAIHGIHRHEIVVSMEADDLKRLAQWLGSQL
;
A
#
# COMPACT_ATOMS: atom_id res chain seq x y z
N MET A 1 3.06 35.23 11.18
CA MET A 1 3.65 34.09 10.47
C MET A 1 2.85 32.87 10.87
N THR A 2 1.99 32.38 10.00
CA THR A 2 1.31 31.09 10.18
C THR A 2 2.34 30.00 9.92
N PHE A 3 2.80 29.32 10.97
CA PHE A 3 3.57 28.09 10.78
C PHE A 3 2.62 27.08 10.15
N SER A 4 2.89 26.72 8.90
CA SER A 4 2.23 25.57 8.27
C SER A 4 2.50 24.35 9.14
N GLU A 5 1.46 23.58 9.45
CA GLU A 5 1.59 22.30 10.12
C GLU A 5 2.46 21.34 9.27
N SER A 6 3.34 20.55 9.89
CA SER A 6 4.17 19.56 9.18
C SER A 6 3.31 18.40 8.66
N ILE A 7 3.80 17.69 7.65
CA ILE A 7 3.10 16.51 7.09
C ILE A 7 2.96 15.43 8.18
N GLU A 8 3.99 15.20 8.97
CA GLU A 8 3.96 14.27 10.11
C GLU A 8 2.83 14.58 11.10
N SER A 9 2.70 15.84 11.54
CA SER A 9 1.64 16.24 12.47
C SER A 9 0.24 16.06 11.89
N ARG A 10 0.08 16.25 10.56
CA ARG A 10 -1.18 16.00 9.87
C ARG A 10 -1.46 14.49 9.75
N PHE A 11 -0.43 13.70 9.48
CA PHE A 11 -0.51 12.24 9.42
C PHE A 11 -0.99 11.67 10.77
N ASP A 12 -0.41 12.11 11.88
CA ASP A 12 -0.78 11.67 13.24
C ASP A 12 -2.25 11.98 13.60
N LYS A 13 -2.86 12.95 12.93
CA LYS A 13 -4.26 13.36 13.12
C LYS A 13 -5.21 12.73 12.11
N GLN A 14 -4.68 12.15 11.04
CA GLN A 14 -5.50 11.49 10.03
C GLN A 14 -6.16 10.27 10.65
N THR A 15 -7.46 10.15 10.43
CA THR A 15 -8.23 8.98 10.86
C THR A 15 -9.11 8.55 9.70
N PHE A 16 -9.26 7.24 9.55
CA PHE A 16 -10.23 6.69 8.61
C PHE A 16 -11.47 6.21 9.39
N PRO A 17 -12.67 6.37 8.82
CA PRO A 17 -13.88 5.92 9.48
C PRO A 17 -13.85 4.41 9.76
N ASN A 18 -14.66 3.98 10.72
CA ASN A 18 -14.86 2.57 11.07
C ASN A 18 -13.61 1.80 11.51
N GLY A 19 -12.56 2.51 11.96
CA GLY A 19 -11.33 1.89 12.44
C GLY A 19 -10.53 1.24 11.33
N TYR A 20 -10.64 1.77 10.11
CA TYR A 20 -9.68 1.46 9.06
C TYR A 20 -8.35 2.14 9.36
N GLU A 21 -7.28 1.46 9.02
CA GLU A 21 -5.91 1.93 9.20
C GLU A 21 -5.09 1.58 7.97
N LEU A 22 -4.06 2.38 7.68
CA LEU A 22 -3.11 2.05 6.63
C LEU A 22 -2.31 0.83 7.04
N VAL A 23 -2.15 -0.10 6.12
CA VAL A 23 -1.34 -1.29 6.36
C VAL A 23 0.13 -0.91 6.36
N ASP A 24 0.84 -1.30 7.41
CA ASP A 24 2.30 -1.26 7.47
C ASP A 24 2.86 -2.41 6.61
N GLY A 25 3.38 -2.06 5.43
CA GLY A 25 3.95 -3.01 4.48
C GLY A 25 5.23 -3.65 5.00
N VAL A 26 6.01 -2.97 5.84
CA VAL A 26 7.23 -3.51 6.45
C VAL A 26 6.88 -4.58 7.47
N ALA A 27 5.89 -4.32 8.34
CA ALA A 27 5.37 -5.31 9.28
C ALA A 27 4.79 -6.52 8.53
N MET A 28 3.98 -6.28 7.50
CA MET A 28 3.40 -7.36 6.68
C MET A 28 4.46 -8.19 5.95
N ASN A 29 5.50 -7.56 5.42
CA ASN A 29 6.64 -8.26 4.81
C ASN A 29 7.41 -9.09 5.85
N ALA A 30 7.63 -8.56 7.05
CA ALA A 30 8.31 -9.30 8.12
C ALA A 30 7.50 -10.55 8.58
N GLU A 31 6.17 -10.45 8.59
CA GLU A 31 5.27 -11.55 8.97
C GLU A 31 5.12 -12.61 7.87
N ASN A 32 5.06 -12.19 6.60
CA ASN A 32 4.69 -13.06 5.47
C ASN A 32 5.87 -13.40 4.54
N GLY A 33 7.01 -12.75 4.71
CA GLY A 33 8.23 -12.95 3.93
C GLY A 33 7.98 -12.84 2.43
N ASP A 34 8.39 -13.88 1.70
CA ASP A 34 8.31 -13.92 0.24
C ASP A 34 6.88 -13.88 -0.32
N HIS A 35 5.88 -14.13 0.53
CA HIS A 35 4.48 -14.03 0.14
C HIS A 35 3.96 -12.58 0.11
N PHE A 36 4.70 -11.62 0.68
CA PHE A 36 4.33 -10.20 0.68
C PHE A 36 5.56 -9.33 0.43
N GLN A 37 5.86 -9.05 -0.83
CA GLN A 37 7.00 -8.22 -1.23
C GLN A 37 6.63 -6.74 -1.25
N ILE A 38 7.56 -5.88 -0.81
CA ILE A 38 7.42 -4.43 -0.83
C ILE A 38 8.62 -3.79 -1.55
N PRO A 39 8.51 -2.55 -2.05
CA PRO A 39 9.64 -1.81 -2.59
C PRO A 39 10.75 -1.68 -1.54
N PRO A 40 12.03 -1.92 -1.89
CA PRO A 40 13.12 -1.71 -0.96
C PRO A 40 13.33 -0.22 -0.68
N GLU A 41 13.89 0.09 0.49
CA GLU A 41 14.16 1.47 0.93
C GLU A 41 14.96 2.30 -0.07
N VAL A 42 15.90 1.66 -0.79
CA VAL A 42 16.69 2.33 -1.82
C VAL A 42 15.82 2.88 -2.95
N ILE A 43 14.72 2.22 -3.29
CA ILE A 43 13.77 2.69 -4.29
C ILE A 43 12.87 3.79 -3.69
N LYS A 44 12.35 3.59 -2.47
CA LYS A 44 11.49 4.57 -1.78
C LYS A 44 12.17 5.93 -1.62
N LYS A 45 13.50 5.95 -1.46
CA LYS A 45 14.32 7.18 -1.42
C LYS A 45 14.08 8.10 -2.63
N TYR A 46 13.87 7.54 -3.82
CA TYR A 46 13.74 8.29 -5.08
C TYR A 46 12.29 8.58 -5.47
N ILE A 47 11.34 8.33 -4.57
CA ILE A 47 9.93 8.67 -4.81
C ILE A 47 9.71 10.17 -4.66
N THR A 48 9.13 10.77 -5.70
CA THR A 48 8.87 12.21 -5.79
C THR A 48 7.42 12.51 -6.19
N ALA A 49 7.02 13.78 -6.09
CA ALA A 49 5.72 14.25 -6.53
C ALA A 49 5.46 13.89 -8.01
N GLY A 50 4.20 13.57 -8.33
CA GLY A 50 3.75 13.13 -9.65
C GLY A 50 3.83 11.63 -9.87
N GLN A 51 4.51 10.88 -9.01
CA GLN A 51 4.61 9.42 -9.11
C GLN A 51 3.43 8.72 -8.43
N PHE A 52 3.14 7.48 -8.82
CA PHE A 52 2.06 6.67 -8.24
C PHE A 52 2.60 5.54 -7.37
N VAL A 53 2.01 5.37 -6.18
CA VAL A 53 2.29 4.26 -5.25
C VAL A 53 0.99 3.59 -4.83
N GLU A 54 1.08 2.30 -4.53
CA GLU A 54 -0.03 1.51 -4.01
C GLU A 54 -0.01 1.53 -2.49
N LEU A 55 -1.16 1.84 -1.90
CA LEU A 55 -1.43 1.75 -0.47
C LEU A 55 -2.55 0.74 -0.24
N ARG A 56 -2.71 0.31 1.01
CA ARG A 56 -3.84 -0.51 1.44
C ARG A 56 -4.41 0.01 2.73
N LEU A 57 -5.73 -0.01 2.83
CA LEU A 57 -6.46 0.18 4.08
C LEU A 57 -7.07 -1.14 4.51
N ASP A 58 -6.94 -1.46 5.79
CA ASP A 58 -7.52 -2.67 6.38
C ASP A 58 -8.27 -2.31 7.66
N SER A 59 -9.18 -3.17 8.11
CA SER A 59 -9.89 -2.98 9.38
C SER A 59 -9.93 -4.27 10.19
N PRO A 60 -9.65 -4.21 11.51
CA PRO A 60 -9.82 -5.37 12.37
C PRO A 60 -11.29 -5.73 12.61
N ARG A 61 -12.26 -4.90 12.17
CA ARG A 61 -13.68 -5.14 12.38
C ARG A 61 -14.24 -6.15 11.38
N PHE A 62 -14.47 -7.37 11.87
CA PHE A 62 -15.32 -8.35 11.20
C PHE A 62 -16.76 -7.82 11.15
N SER A 63 -17.20 -7.30 10.00
CA SER A 63 -18.58 -6.88 9.79
C SER A 63 -19.43 -8.10 9.38
N VAL A 64 -19.79 -8.94 10.34
CA VAL A 64 -20.99 -9.78 10.17
C VAL A 64 -22.19 -8.83 10.24
N HIS A 65 -22.94 -8.70 9.15
CA HIS A 65 -24.34 -8.31 9.27
C HIS A 65 -25.03 -9.31 10.22
N GLU A 66 -26.05 -8.88 10.97
CA GLU A 66 -26.76 -9.78 11.92
C GLU A 66 -27.30 -11.06 11.26
N ASP A 67 -27.48 -11.05 9.93
CA ASP A 67 -27.92 -12.18 9.12
C ASP A 67 -26.78 -12.97 8.43
N SER A 68 -25.53 -12.55 8.59
CA SER A 68 -24.36 -13.22 7.99
C SER A 68 -23.88 -14.35 8.92
N PRO A 69 -23.55 -15.53 8.38
CA PRO A 69 -23.05 -16.63 9.19
C PRO A 69 -21.76 -16.23 9.92
N GLU A 70 -21.69 -16.53 11.23
CA GLU A 70 -20.53 -16.26 12.11
C GLU A 70 -19.22 -16.82 11.57
N LYS A 71 -19.28 -17.79 10.66
CA LYS A 71 -18.16 -18.43 10.00
C LYS A 71 -18.35 -18.36 8.49
N CYS A 72 -17.44 -17.68 7.79
CA CYS A 72 -17.39 -17.74 6.33
C CYS A 72 -16.72 -19.04 5.90
N TYR A 73 -17.43 -19.88 5.15
CA TYR A 73 -16.81 -20.97 4.40
C TYR A 73 -16.23 -20.40 3.09
N CYS A 74 -14.94 -20.61 2.87
CA CYS A 74 -14.26 -20.33 1.62
C CYS A 74 -13.99 -21.65 0.91
N GLU A 75 -14.56 -21.85 -0.27
CA GLU A 75 -14.39 -23.06 -1.07
C GLU A 75 -12.93 -23.29 -1.53
N SER A 76 -12.07 -22.29 -1.42
CA SER A 76 -10.63 -22.39 -1.76
C SER A 76 -9.72 -22.77 -0.59
N CYS A 77 -10.10 -22.55 0.68
CA CYS A 77 -9.20 -22.80 1.80
C CYS A 77 -9.76 -23.70 2.91
N GLU A 78 -11.04 -24.09 2.86
CA GLU A 78 -11.71 -24.96 3.86
C GLU A 78 -11.40 -24.58 5.33
N GLY A 79 -11.01 -23.33 5.57
CA GLY A 79 -10.46 -22.85 6.83
C GLY A 79 -11.25 -21.67 7.39
N GLU A 80 -11.18 -21.51 8.70
CA GLU A 80 -11.78 -20.39 9.45
C GLU A 80 -11.00 -19.10 9.12
N ALA A 81 -11.43 -18.38 8.08
CA ALA A 81 -10.71 -17.22 7.56
C ALA A 81 -10.89 -16.00 8.47
N SER A 82 -9.90 -15.71 9.31
CA SER A 82 -9.92 -14.53 10.19
C SER A 82 -9.31 -13.27 9.58
N LYS A 83 -8.48 -13.39 8.54
CA LYS A 83 -7.77 -12.28 7.87
C LYS A 83 -7.24 -12.68 6.50
N PRO A 84 -7.90 -12.33 5.41
CA PRO A 84 -7.20 -12.43 4.13
C PRO A 84 -7.23 -11.13 3.31
N ILE A 85 -6.22 -11.10 2.46
CA ILE A 85 -5.69 -9.92 1.80
C ILE A 85 -6.32 -9.88 0.41
N LEU A 86 -7.09 -8.83 0.11
CA LEU A 86 -7.55 -8.54 -1.25
C LEU A 86 -6.39 -8.23 -2.17
N ARG A 87 -6.55 -8.53 -3.46
CA ARG A 87 -5.58 -8.24 -4.53
C ARG A 87 -6.29 -7.56 -5.68
N HIS A 88 -5.70 -6.49 -6.19
CA HIS A 88 -5.91 -6.06 -7.58
C HIS A 88 -5.06 -6.93 -8.53
N GLU A 89 -5.38 -6.94 -9.83
CA GLU A 89 -4.45 -7.48 -10.83
C GLU A 89 -3.11 -6.74 -10.67
N ASN A 90 -2.08 -7.47 -10.24
CA ASN A 90 -0.79 -6.95 -9.78
C ASN A 90 -0.38 -5.70 -10.56
N PRO A 91 -0.07 -4.59 -9.87
CA PRO A 91 0.71 -3.55 -10.49
C PRO A 91 1.96 -4.11 -11.12
N ALA A 92 2.41 -3.45 -12.17
CA ALA A 92 3.76 -3.62 -12.67
C ALA A 92 4.78 -3.20 -11.58
N SER A 93 5.11 -4.08 -10.64
CA SER A 93 6.21 -3.97 -9.66
C SER A 93 7.58 -4.19 -10.31
N LEU A 94 8.63 -3.52 -9.80
CA LEU A 94 10.01 -3.60 -10.32
C LEU A 94 10.54 -5.03 -10.49
N VAL A 95 9.98 -5.97 -9.74
CA VAL A 95 10.13 -7.42 -9.91
C VAL A 95 8.76 -8.07 -10.08
N ASP A 96 8.69 -9.20 -10.78
CA ASP A 96 7.46 -9.97 -10.90
C ASP A 96 7.03 -10.44 -9.51
N ILE A 97 5.88 -9.97 -9.04
CA ILE A 97 5.33 -10.44 -7.77
C ILE A 97 4.70 -11.81 -8.02
N PRO A 98 5.02 -12.85 -7.22
CA PRO A 98 4.44 -14.18 -7.38
C PRO A 98 2.90 -14.13 -7.48
N PRO A 99 2.27 -14.99 -8.29
CA PRO A 99 0.82 -15.14 -8.30
C PRO A 99 0.34 -15.60 -6.91
N GLN A 100 -0.56 -14.84 -6.30
CA GLN A 100 -1.18 -15.18 -5.02
C GLN A 100 -2.61 -15.61 -5.32
N ASN A 101 -2.94 -16.86 -5.00
CA ASN A 101 -4.25 -17.44 -5.21
C ASN A 101 -5.13 -17.23 -3.97
N VAL A 102 -5.37 -15.97 -3.60
CA VAL A 102 -6.15 -15.60 -2.41
C VAL A 102 -7.45 -14.92 -2.86
N PRO A 103 -8.64 -15.45 -2.46
CA PRO A 103 -9.92 -14.93 -2.91
C PRO A 103 -10.23 -13.56 -2.31
N SER A 104 -10.77 -12.67 -3.15
CA SER A 104 -11.19 -11.33 -2.75
C SER A 104 -12.50 -11.37 -1.96
N ARG A 105 -12.48 -11.03 -0.67
CA ARG A 105 -13.66 -10.69 0.14
C ARG A 105 -13.37 -9.42 0.96
N GLY A 106 -14.24 -8.42 0.88
CA GLY A 106 -14.11 -7.03 1.39
C GLY A 106 -13.57 -6.85 2.80
N TRP A 107 -12.25 -6.90 2.96
CA TRP A 107 -11.54 -6.75 4.24
C TRP A 107 -10.55 -5.59 4.25
N GLY A 108 -10.06 -5.21 3.08
CA GLY A 108 -9.22 -4.03 2.88
C GLY A 108 -8.89 -3.88 1.40
N GLU A 109 -8.91 -2.65 0.86
CA GLU A 109 -8.71 -2.38 -0.58
C GLU A 109 -7.31 -1.80 -0.79
N ASP A 110 -6.63 -2.29 -1.83
CA ASP A 110 -5.43 -1.64 -2.32
C ASP A 110 -5.81 -0.57 -3.33
N PHE A 111 -5.09 0.55 -3.35
CA PHE A 111 -5.42 1.65 -4.24
C PHE A 111 -4.22 2.49 -4.59
N TRP A 112 -4.34 3.19 -5.72
CA TRP A 112 -3.31 4.07 -6.23
C TRP A 112 -3.47 5.46 -5.64
N VAL A 113 -2.36 5.98 -5.14
CA VAL A 113 -2.23 7.40 -4.83
C VAL A 113 -1.15 8.03 -5.67
N ARG A 114 -1.46 9.21 -6.23
CA ARG A 114 -0.47 10.07 -6.88
C ARG A 114 0.17 10.97 -5.83
N ILE A 115 1.49 10.90 -5.66
CA ILE A 115 2.22 11.75 -4.73
C ILE A 115 2.05 13.22 -5.12
N THR A 116 1.68 14.05 -4.16
CA THR A 116 1.57 15.50 -4.32
C THR A 116 2.64 16.25 -3.54
N ASP A 117 3.07 15.72 -2.39
CA ASP A 117 4.11 16.32 -1.55
C ASP A 117 4.86 15.26 -0.71
N ARG A 118 6.03 15.63 -0.18
CA ARG A 118 6.87 14.77 0.66
C ARG A 118 7.71 15.59 1.64
N ASP A 119 7.76 15.12 2.89
CA ASP A 119 8.69 15.60 3.91
C ASP A 119 9.35 14.40 4.61
N GLY A 120 10.63 14.17 4.31
CA GLY A 120 11.37 13.02 4.83
C GLY A 120 10.75 11.68 4.41
N GLN A 121 10.18 10.96 5.38
CA GLN A 121 9.51 9.67 5.18
C GLN A 121 7.99 9.78 5.12
N TYR A 122 7.43 10.98 5.26
CA TYR A 122 5.99 11.21 5.18
C TYR A 122 5.62 11.80 3.82
N PHE A 123 4.53 11.30 3.27
CA PHE A 123 4.04 11.64 1.94
C PHE A 123 2.60 12.13 2.02
N VAL A 124 2.26 13.03 1.10
CA VAL A 124 0.88 13.38 0.77
C VAL A 124 0.60 12.84 -0.62
N GLY A 125 -0.52 12.15 -0.77
CA GLY A 125 -1.00 11.65 -2.04
C GLY A 125 -2.45 12.01 -2.29
N ALA A 126 -2.85 12.02 -3.56
CA ALA A 126 -4.25 12.09 -3.98
C ALA A 126 -4.66 10.75 -4.59
N VAL A 127 -5.80 10.20 -4.17
CA VAL A 127 -6.33 8.93 -4.71
C VAL A 127 -6.58 9.06 -6.22
N ASP A 128 -6.03 8.15 -7.02
CA ASP A 128 -6.01 8.28 -8.49
C ASP A 128 -6.99 7.34 -9.20
N ASN A 129 -7.42 6.26 -8.57
CA ASN A 129 -8.40 5.32 -9.14
C ASN A 129 -9.78 5.44 -8.49
N PRO A 130 -10.86 5.17 -9.24
CA PRO A 130 -12.16 4.91 -8.63
C PRO A 130 -12.07 3.60 -7.84
N LEU A 131 -12.27 3.68 -6.52
CA LEU A 131 -12.38 2.51 -5.66
C LEU A 131 -13.68 1.76 -5.99
N TYR A 132 -13.55 0.47 -6.32
CA TYR A 132 -14.66 -0.32 -6.87
C TYR A 132 -15.59 -0.80 -5.76
N GLU A 133 -15.07 -1.00 -4.56
CA GLU A 133 -15.92 -1.11 -3.38
C GLU A 133 -16.46 0.29 -3.06
N ALA A 134 -17.65 0.59 -3.59
CA ALA A 134 -18.41 1.82 -3.38
C ALA A 134 -18.75 2.15 -1.90
N ARG A 135 -18.10 1.48 -0.93
CA ARG A 135 -18.27 1.57 0.51
C ARG A 135 -16.99 1.30 1.30
N LEU A 136 -15.79 1.57 0.78
CA LEU A 136 -14.67 1.89 1.68
C LEU A 136 -14.88 3.26 2.34
N HIS A 137 -15.92 3.30 3.17
CA HIS A 137 -16.17 4.18 4.31
C HIS A 137 -15.52 5.56 4.32
N GLY A 138 -15.62 6.34 3.24
CA GLY A 138 -15.33 7.77 3.25
C GLY A 138 -14.12 8.24 2.45
N ILE A 139 -13.42 7.37 1.71
CA ILE A 139 -12.37 7.78 0.77
C ILE A 139 -12.87 7.70 -0.67
N LYS A 140 -12.54 8.71 -1.46
CA LYS A 140 -12.96 8.90 -2.85
C LYS A 140 -11.76 9.24 -3.72
N GLN A 141 -11.96 9.11 -5.02
CA GLN A 141 -11.02 9.64 -6.00
C GLN A 141 -10.73 11.12 -5.72
N ALA A 142 -9.47 11.50 -5.83
CA ALA A 142 -8.89 12.80 -5.52
C ALA A 142 -8.89 13.21 -4.04
N ASP A 143 -9.37 12.37 -3.12
CA ASP A 143 -9.18 12.62 -1.69
C ASP A 143 -7.70 12.59 -1.33
N GLU A 144 -7.32 13.44 -0.38
CA GLU A 144 -5.97 13.49 0.15
C GLU A 144 -5.76 12.36 1.17
N VAL A 145 -4.63 11.67 1.05
CA VAL A 145 -4.18 10.65 2.00
C VAL A 145 -2.74 10.93 2.38
N LEU A 146 -2.47 10.99 3.67
CA LEU A 146 -1.14 11.10 4.26
C LEU A 146 -0.65 9.73 4.70
N PHE A 147 0.63 9.43 4.49
CA PHE A 147 1.19 8.12 4.83
C PHE A 147 2.71 8.18 5.05
N HIS A 148 3.22 7.30 5.92
CA HIS A 148 4.65 6.99 6.05
C HIS A 148 5.13 6.05 4.95
N ALA A 149 6.42 6.09 4.61
CA ALA A 149 7.08 5.23 3.62
C ALA A 149 6.86 3.71 3.84
N ASP A 150 6.64 3.30 5.08
CA ASP A 150 6.39 1.90 5.44
C ASP A 150 5.04 1.38 4.91
N HIS A 151 4.08 2.27 4.65
CA HIS A 151 2.79 1.90 4.09
C HIS A 151 2.81 1.69 2.56
N MET A 152 3.93 1.99 1.88
CA MET A 152 4.05 1.80 0.44
C MET A 152 4.17 0.32 0.09
N LEU A 153 3.15 -0.23 -0.60
CA LEU A 153 3.10 -1.64 -0.97
C LEU A 153 3.66 -1.89 -2.38
N ALA A 154 3.50 -0.94 -3.28
CA ALA A 154 4.06 -1.00 -4.62
C ALA A 154 4.31 0.40 -5.19
N ILE A 155 5.10 0.46 -6.27
CA ILE A 155 5.30 1.68 -7.08
C ILE A 155 4.87 1.37 -8.49
N HIS A 156 4.14 2.29 -9.11
CA HIS A 156 3.62 2.08 -10.45
C HIS A 156 4.75 1.93 -11.48
N GLY A 157 4.62 0.93 -12.35
CA GLY A 157 5.67 0.54 -13.29
C GLY A 157 6.10 1.62 -14.29
N ILE A 158 5.25 2.63 -14.51
CA ILE A 158 5.57 3.76 -15.39
C ILE A 158 6.76 4.60 -14.89
N HIS A 159 7.04 4.59 -13.58
CA HIS A 159 8.10 5.40 -12.98
C HIS A 159 9.44 4.67 -12.86
N ARG A 160 9.51 3.38 -13.22
CA ARG A 160 10.72 2.56 -13.00
C ARG A 160 11.96 3.15 -13.64
N HIS A 161 11.84 3.54 -14.91
CA HIS A 161 12.98 4.08 -15.65
C HIS A 161 13.45 5.41 -15.06
N GLU A 162 12.50 6.30 -14.77
CA GLU A 162 12.77 7.58 -14.12
C GLU A 162 13.48 7.41 -12.79
N ILE A 163 12.98 6.51 -11.94
CA ILE A 163 13.57 6.21 -10.63
C ILE A 163 15.00 5.73 -10.79
N VAL A 164 15.24 4.71 -11.63
CA VAL A 164 16.59 4.13 -11.81
C VAL A 164 17.58 5.16 -12.37
N VAL A 165 17.15 6.00 -13.32
CA VAL A 165 18.02 7.04 -13.91
C VAL A 165 18.35 8.16 -12.92
N SER A 166 17.47 8.41 -11.94
CA SER A 166 17.71 9.40 -10.88
C SER A 166 18.64 8.91 -9.76
N MET A 167 18.99 7.62 -9.73
CA MET A 167 19.76 7.03 -8.64
C MET A 167 21.24 7.43 -8.67
N GLU A 168 21.79 7.63 -7.48
CA GLU A 168 23.22 7.82 -7.26
C GLU A 168 23.95 6.48 -7.41
N ALA A 169 25.24 6.52 -7.73
CA ALA A 169 26.03 5.33 -8.00
C ALA A 169 26.03 4.30 -6.85
N ASP A 170 26.02 4.77 -5.59
CA ASP A 170 25.99 3.87 -4.43
C ASP A 170 24.60 3.26 -4.19
N ASP A 171 23.53 3.98 -4.54
CA ASP A 171 22.17 3.46 -4.45
C ASP A 171 21.87 2.48 -5.60
N LEU A 172 22.42 2.70 -6.80
CA LEU A 172 22.38 1.71 -7.89
C LEU A 172 23.04 0.38 -7.47
N LYS A 173 24.17 0.43 -6.76
CA LYS A 173 24.81 -0.79 -6.23
C LYS A 173 23.92 -1.51 -5.23
N ARG A 174 23.27 -0.77 -4.32
CA ARG A 174 22.32 -1.33 -3.35
C ARG A 174 21.11 -1.95 -4.03
N LEU A 175 20.56 -1.28 -5.05
CA LEU A 175 19.48 -1.82 -5.86
C LEU A 175 19.90 -3.12 -6.55
N ALA A 176 21.10 -3.16 -7.16
CA ALA A 176 21.61 -4.37 -7.81
C ALA A 176 21.82 -5.53 -6.81
N GLN A 177 22.33 -5.24 -5.61
CA GLN A 177 22.47 -6.22 -4.54
C GLN A 177 21.12 -6.78 -4.09
N TRP A 178 20.13 -5.90 -3.92
CA TRP A 178 18.78 -6.31 -3.57
C TRP A 178 18.15 -7.15 -4.68
N LEU A 179 18.24 -6.74 -5.94
CA LEU A 179 17.75 -7.53 -7.08
C LEU A 179 18.38 -8.93 -7.12
N GLY A 180 19.69 -9.02 -6.82
CA GLY A 180 20.39 -10.30 -6.72
C GLY A 180 19.95 -11.18 -5.54
N SER A 181 19.31 -10.63 -4.50
CA SER A 181 18.78 -11.41 -3.38
C SER A 181 17.34 -11.87 -3.58
N GLN A 182 16.66 -11.40 -4.63
CA GLN A 182 15.29 -11.81 -4.99
C GLN A 182 15.26 -12.95 -6.02
N LEU A 183 16.42 -13.35 -6.56
CA LEU A 183 16.62 -14.44 -7.52
C LEU A 183 16.97 -15.75 -6.82
#